data_AF-A0A924L278-F1
#
_entry.id   AF-A0A924L278-F1
#
_cell.length_a   1.000
_cell.length_b   1.000
_cell.length_c   1.000
_cell.angle_alpha   90.00
_cell.angle_beta   90.00
_cell.angle_gamma   90.00
#
_symmetry.space_group_name_H-M   'P 1'
#
loop_
_entity.id
_entity.type
_entity.pdbx_description
1 polymer ?
#
loop_
_entity_poly.entity_id
_entity_poly.type
_entity_poly.pdbx_seq_one_letter_code
_entity_poly.pdbx_strand_id
1 'polypeptide(L)'
;MNNRILQGFIAGCLGAIILAVLMYILKGAGMGNPAFVGMYEGKFGPNPPGGQVVAALLFIISGGIWGIVYALMVKNSTILNGFLFGILPSLWLLVVVNYALGKPLFNDFKPMGIMMPLIFNMVVWGSFIGWYMSRKSKVVVSF
;
A
#
# COMPACT_ATOMS: atom_id res chain seq x y z
N MET A 1 14.61 15.05 -12.10
CA MET A 1 13.52 14.04 -12.20
C MET A 1 13.83 12.77 -11.39
N ASN A 2 15.03 12.20 -11.50
CA ASN A 2 15.44 10.99 -10.74
C ASN A 2 15.24 11.08 -9.22
N ASN A 3 15.60 12.21 -8.58
CA ASN A 3 15.41 12.38 -7.14
C ASN A 3 13.94 12.30 -6.70
N ARG A 4 13.00 12.75 -7.53
CA ARG A 4 11.57 12.74 -7.20
C ARG A 4 10.99 11.32 -7.29
N ILE A 5 11.38 10.57 -8.32
CA ILE A 5 10.97 9.17 -8.51
C ILE A 5 11.49 8.32 -7.36
N LEU A 6 12.76 8.49 -6.98
CA LEU A 6 13.36 7.80 -5.85
C LEU A 6 12.66 8.16 -4.53
N GLN A 7 12.36 9.44 -4.29
CA GLN A 7 11.60 9.87 -3.11
C GLN A 7 10.21 9.26 -3.07
N GLY A 8 9.52 9.17 -4.22
CA GLY A 8 8.23 8.50 -4.36
C GLY A 8 8.32 7.03 -3.99
N PHE A 9 9.31 6.32 -4.54
CA PHE A 9 9.57 4.92 -4.22
C PHE A 9 9.81 4.71 -2.73
N ILE A 10 10.69 5.50 -2.11
CA ILE A 10 10.99 5.43 -0.68
C ILE A 10 9.73 5.70 0.16
N ALA A 11 8.96 6.73 -0.19
CA ALA A 11 7.71 7.06 0.50
C ALA A 11 6.71 5.88 0.41
N GLY A 12 6.59 5.27 -0.77
CA GLY A 12 5.75 4.11 -1.01
C GLY A 12 6.16 2.89 -0.19
N CYS A 13 7.45 2.57 -0.16
CA CYS A 13 8.00 1.48 0.64
C CYS A 13 7.79 1.70 2.14
N LEU A 14 8.08 2.90 2.65
CA LEU A 14 7.89 3.23 4.06
C LEU A 14 6.40 3.16 4.47
N GLY A 15 5.51 3.68 3.63
CA GLY A 15 4.07 3.56 3.84
C GLY A 15 3.64 2.08 3.89
N ALA A 16 4.16 1.24 2.99
CA ALA A 16 3.84 -0.18 2.96
C ALA A 16 4.42 -0.93 4.17
N ILE A 17 5.58 -0.53 4.70
CA ILE A 17 6.11 -1.06 5.96
C ILE A 17 5.14 -0.75 7.11
N ILE A 18 4.66 0.50 7.21
CA ILE A 18 3.67 0.89 8.23
C ILE A 18 2.40 0.03 8.12
N LEU A 19 1.87 -0.14 6.90
CA LEU A 19 0.71 -1.01 6.66
C LEU A 19 0.97 -2.46 7.06
N ALA A 20 2.13 -3.02 6.70
CA ALA A 20 2.49 -4.39 7.02
C ALA A 20 2.55 -4.60 8.54
N VAL A 21 3.20 -3.68 9.27
CA VAL A 21 3.25 -3.71 10.74
C VAL A 21 1.85 -3.67 11.34
N LEU A 22 0.98 -2.75 10.87
CA LEU A 22 -0.40 -2.67 11.34
C LEU A 22 -1.17 -3.96 11.08
N MET A 23 -1.04 -4.57 9.90
CA MET A 23 -1.70 -5.84 9.59
C MET A 23 -1.21 -6.99 10.48
N TYR A 24 0.09 -7.03 10.82
CA TYR A 24 0.59 -8.02 11.78
C TYR A 24 0.10 -7.76 13.22
N ILE A 25 -0.09 -6.51 13.63
CA ILE A 25 -0.72 -6.17 14.91
C ILE A 25 -2.18 -6.66 14.92
N LEU A 26 -2.94 -6.42 13.84
CA LEU A 26 -4.32 -6.90 13.72
C LEU A 26 -4.40 -8.43 13.71
N LYS A 27 -3.41 -9.12 13.11
CA LYS A 27 -3.28 -10.58 13.22
C LYS A 27 -3.11 -11.02 14.67
N GLY A 28 -2.26 -10.36 15.44
CA GLY A 28 -2.08 -10.62 16.88
C GLY A 28 -3.36 -10.41 17.70
N ALA A 29 -4.24 -9.51 17.26
CA ALA A 29 -5.55 -9.26 17.84
C ALA A 29 -6.66 -10.23 17.33
N GLY A 30 -6.32 -11.23 16.53
CA GLY A 30 -7.27 -12.24 16.05
C GLY A 30 -8.05 -11.87 14.79
N MET A 31 -7.68 -10.81 14.06
CA MET A 31 -8.41 -10.36 12.86
C MET A 31 -8.01 -11.12 11.56
N GLY A 32 -7.25 -12.21 11.68
CA GLY A 32 -6.81 -13.03 10.55
C GLY A 32 -5.44 -12.65 9.98
N ASN A 33 -4.99 -13.39 8.96
CA ASN A 33 -3.70 -13.16 8.33
C ASN A 33 -3.68 -11.86 7.50
N PRO A 34 -2.54 -11.15 7.40
CA PRO A 34 -2.38 -10.03 6.48
C PRO A 34 -2.77 -10.42 5.06
N ALA A 35 -3.48 -9.53 4.37
CA ALA A 35 -4.01 -9.81 3.04
C ALA A 35 -2.91 -10.18 2.02
N PHE A 36 -1.73 -9.55 2.09
CA PHE A 36 -0.60 -9.87 1.21
C PHE A 36 -0.04 -11.27 1.45
N VAL A 37 -0.07 -11.77 2.69
CA VAL A 37 0.29 -13.16 3.01
C VAL A 37 -0.76 -14.10 2.43
N GLY A 38 -2.04 -13.82 2.64
CA GLY A 38 -3.14 -14.62 2.09
C GLY A 38 -3.11 -14.72 0.56
N MET A 39 -2.75 -13.62 -0.13
CA MET A 39 -2.57 -13.62 -1.59
C MET A 39 -1.40 -14.50 -2.03
N TYR A 40 -0.26 -14.40 -1.33
CA TYR A 40 0.93 -15.21 -1.63
C TYR A 40 0.65 -16.71 -1.42
N GLU A 41 0.11 -17.07 -0.26
CA GLU A 41 -0.23 -18.46 0.08
C GLU A 41 -1.33 -18.99 -0.84
N GLY A 42 -2.27 -18.15 -1.25
CA GLY A 42 -3.33 -18.50 -2.19
C GLY A 42 -2.82 -18.86 -3.59
N LYS A 43 -1.62 -18.41 -3.97
CA LYS A 43 -0.99 -18.65 -5.28
C LYS A 43 0.12 -19.70 -5.24
N PHE A 44 0.95 -19.70 -4.19
CA PHE A 44 2.14 -20.55 -4.08
C PHE A 44 2.01 -21.65 -3.01
N GLY A 45 0.89 -21.70 -2.30
CA GLY A 45 0.68 -22.59 -1.16
C GLY A 45 1.24 -22.03 0.16
N PRO A 46 0.84 -22.60 1.31
CA PRO A 46 1.38 -22.20 2.61
C PRO A 46 2.87 -22.56 2.72
N ASN A 47 3.71 -21.60 3.08
CA ASN A 47 5.14 -21.84 3.31
C ASN A 47 5.68 -21.04 4.51
N PRO A 48 5.17 -21.24 5.73
CA PRO A 48 5.69 -20.55 6.89
C PRO A 48 7.10 -21.06 7.28
N PRO A 49 8.04 -20.19 7.69
CA PRO A 49 7.94 -18.72 7.76
C PRO A 49 8.33 -18.00 6.46
N GLY A 50 9.00 -18.67 5.52
CA GLY A 50 9.60 -18.03 4.34
C GLY A 50 8.61 -17.28 3.44
N GLY A 51 7.42 -17.83 3.23
CA GLY A 51 6.35 -17.23 2.45
C GLY A 51 5.84 -15.91 3.03
N GLN A 52 5.85 -15.73 4.36
CA GLN A 52 5.46 -14.47 4.98
C GLN A 52 6.48 -13.36 4.71
N VAL A 53 7.78 -13.71 4.74
CA VAL A 53 8.87 -12.79 4.43
C VAL A 53 8.82 -12.37 2.96
N VAL A 54 8.68 -13.34 2.05
CA VAL A 54 8.58 -13.06 0.61
C VAL A 54 7.35 -12.21 0.31
N ALA A 55 6.19 -12.54 0.89
CA ALA A 55 4.97 -11.78 0.73
C ALA A 55 5.12 -10.33 1.23
N ALA A 56 5.78 -10.13 2.37
CA ALA A 56 6.05 -8.79 2.91
C ALA A 56 7.00 -7.98 1.99
N LEU A 57 8.06 -8.60 1.47
CA LEU A 57 8.98 -7.94 0.54
C LEU A 57 8.27 -7.52 -0.75
N LEU A 58 7.47 -8.41 -1.34
CA LEU A 58 6.67 -8.10 -2.53
C LEU A 58 5.66 -6.98 -2.26
N PHE A 59 5.02 -6.98 -1.09
CA PHE A 59 4.10 -5.93 -0.69
C PHE A 59 4.80 -4.57 -0.54
N ILE A 60 5.99 -4.53 0.07
CA ILE A 60 6.79 -3.31 0.22
C ILE A 60 7.21 -2.77 -1.15
N ILE A 61 7.70 -3.63 -2.03
CA ILE A 61 8.09 -3.26 -3.40
C ILE A 61 6.88 -2.74 -4.18
N SER A 62 5.72 -3.39 -4.06
CA SER A 62 4.47 -2.94 -4.68
C SER A 62 4.07 -1.55 -4.18
N GLY A 63 4.17 -1.31 -2.87
CA GLY A 63 3.99 0.02 -2.29
C GLY A 63 4.96 1.06 -2.88
N GLY A 64 6.23 0.71 -3.05
CA GLY A 64 7.22 1.55 -3.70
C GLY A 64 6.84 1.91 -5.14
N ILE A 65 6.39 0.93 -5.94
CA ILE A 65 5.93 1.15 -7.32
C ILE A 65 4.75 2.13 -7.35
N TRP A 66 3.76 1.96 -6.48
CA TRP A 66 2.66 2.92 -6.37
C TRP A 66 3.12 4.31 -5.91
N GLY A 67 4.14 4.39 -5.07
CA GLY A 67 4.78 5.65 -4.69
C GLY A 67 5.49 6.35 -5.87
N ILE A 68 6.07 5.60 -6.80
CA ILE A 68 6.59 6.13 -8.07
C ILE A 68 5.44 6.74 -8.89
N VAL A 69 4.34 6.00 -9.06
CA VAL A 69 3.16 6.48 -9.80
C VAL A 69 2.64 7.78 -9.18
N TYR A 70 2.53 7.85 -7.85
CA TYR A 70 2.16 9.08 -7.15
C TYR A 70 3.12 10.24 -7.49
N ALA A 71 4.43 10.01 -7.41
CA ALA A 71 5.44 11.04 -7.66
C ALA A 71 5.40 11.58 -9.10
N LEU A 72 5.02 10.74 -10.07
CA LEU A 72 4.84 11.12 -11.48
C LEU A 72 3.54 11.89 -11.71
N MET A 73 2.44 11.47 -11.08
CA MET A 73 1.11 12.04 -11.32
C MET A 73 0.85 13.32 -10.51
N VAL A 74 1.33 13.39 -9.28
CA VAL A 74 1.01 14.49 -8.35
C VAL A 74 2.20 15.43 -8.22
N LYS A 75 2.18 16.56 -8.94
CA LYS A 75 3.27 17.57 -8.92
C LYS A 75 3.38 18.32 -7.59
N ASN A 76 2.25 18.74 -7.03
CA ASN A 76 2.17 19.44 -5.75
C ASN A 76 1.70 18.46 -4.67
N SER A 77 2.63 17.89 -3.90
CA SER A 77 2.28 16.89 -2.89
C SER A 77 1.72 17.55 -1.62
N THR A 78 0.56 17.07 -1.20
CA THR A 78 -0.11 17.41 0.06
C THR A 78 -0.64 16.13 0.70
N ILE A 79 -0.97 16.17 1.99
CA ILE A 79 -1.65 15.06 2.67
C ILE A 79 -2.95 14.70 1.94
N LEU A 80 -3.74 15.69 1.55
CA LEU A 80 -5.00 15.50 0.84
C LEU A 80 -4.80 14.81 -0.52
N ASN A 81 -3.80 15.23 -1.29
CA ASN A 81 -3.52 14.60 -2.59
C ASN A 81 -3.07 13.14 -2.42
N GLY A 82 -2.30 12.86 -1.36
CA GLY A 82 -1.94 11.50 -0.98
C GLY A 82 -3.15 10.65 -0.59
N PHE A 83 -4.02 11.19 0.27
CA PHE A 83 -5.26 10.55 0.68
C PHE A 83 -6.15 10.17 -0.51
N LEU A 84 -6.38 11.11 -1.43
CA LEU A 84 -7.15 10.89 -2.65
C LEU A 84 -6.47 9.86 -3.56
N PHE A 85 -5.14 9.91 -3.67
CA PHE A 85 -4.41 8.92 -4.45
C PHE A 85 -4.56 7.50 -3.89
N GLY A 86 -4.73 7.33 -2.58
CA GLY A 86 -4.97 6.02 -1.96
C GLY A 86 -6.25 5.30 -2.44
N ILE A 87 -7.16 6.01 -3.11
CA ILE A 87 -8.32 5.41 -3.78
C ILE A 87 -7.87 4.52 -4.95
N LEU A 88 -6.89 4.96 -5.73
CA LEU A 88 -6.40 4.24 -6.93
C LEU A 88 -5.88 2.82 -6.63
N PRO A 89 -4.93 2.59 -5.70
CA PRO A 89 -4.48 1.23 -5.40
C PRO A 89 -5.60 0.39 -4.78
N SER A 90 -6.56 1.00 -4.07
CA SER A 90 -7.73 0.27 -3.55
C SER A 90 -8.65 -0.21 -4.67
N LEU A 91 -8.97 0.68 -5.61
CA LEU A 91 -9.75 0.33 -6.80
C LEU A 91 -9.03 -0.71 -7.66
N TRP A 92 -7.71 -0.60 -7.79
CA TRP A 92 -6.90 -1.61 -8.49
C TRP A 92 -7.00 -2.99 -7.85
N LEU A 93 -6.90 -3.06 -6.52
CA LEU A 93 -7.07 -4.32 -5.80
C LEU A 93 -8.51 -4.87 -5.97
N LEU A 94 -9.52 -4.01 -5.90
CA LEU A 94 -10.94 -4.37 -6.02
C LEU A 94 -11.32 -4.88 -7.40
N VAL A 95 -10.86 -4.20 -8.45
CA VAL A 95 -11.31 -4.46 -9.83
C VAL A 95 -10.37 -5.40 -10.57
N VAL A 96 -9.05 -5.18 -10.45
CA VAL A 96 -8.07 -5.91 -11.29
C VAL A 96 -7.54 -7.14 -10.58
N VAL A 97 -7.05 -6.99 -9.36
CA VAL A 97 -6.40 -8.11 -8.64
C VAL A 97 -7.43 -9.16 -8.24
N ASN A 98 -8.62 -8.74 -7.79
CA ASN A 98 -9.70 -9.66 -7.46
C ASN A 98 -10.14 -10.50 -8.67
N TYR A 99 -10.33 -9.86 -9.83
CA TYR A 99 -10.66 -10.55 -11.07
C TYR A 99 -9.55 -11.53 -11.49
N ALA A 100 -8.28 -11.12 -11.41
CA ALA A 100 -7.15 -11.95 -11.80
C ALA A 100 -6.91 -13.17 -10.89
N LEU A 101 -7.28 -13.10 -9.60
CA LEU A 101 -7.08 -14.20 -8.65
C LEU A 101 -8.22 -15.23 -8.65
N GLY A 102 -9.39 -14.90 -9.23
CA GLY A 102 -10.53 -15.81 -9.33
C GLY A 102 -11.10 -16.27 -7.98
N LYS A 103 -10.67 -15.65 -6.88
CA LYS A 103 -11.14 -15.88 -5.51
C LYS A 103 -11.65 -14.55 -4.97
N PRO A 104 -12.77 -14.54 -4.24
CA PRO A 104 -13.27 -13.31 -3.64
C PRO A 104 -12.25 -12.74 -2.65
N LEU A 105 -11.54 -11.69 -3.06
CA LEU A 105 -10.84 -10.80 -2.14
C LEU A 105 -11.89 -10.02 -1.32
N PHE A 106 -11.46 -9.33 -0.27
CA PHE A 106 -12.33 -8.44 0.51
C PHE A 106 -13.48 -9.16 1.24
N ASN A 107 -13.24 -10.37 1.77
CA ASN A 107 -14.22 -11.11 2.59
C ASN A 107 -15.60 -11.21 1.89
N ASP A 108 -15.60 -11.70 0.64
CA ASP A 108 -16.81 -11.85 -0.20
C ASP A 108 -17.55 -10.53 -0.45
N PHE A 109 -16.82 -9.43 -0.65
CA PHE A 109 -17.40 -8.10 -0.84
C PHE A 109 -18.26 -7.61 0.33
N LYS A 110 -18.08 -8.18 1.53
CA LYS A 110 -18.73 -7.63 2.72
C LYS A 110 -18.28 -6.19 2.95
N PRO A 111 -19.13 -5.32 3.52
CA PRO A 111 -18.84 -3.90 3.69
C PRO A 111 -17.48 -3.63 4.36
N MET A 112 -17.16 -4.34 5.44
CA MET A 112 -15.87 -4.22 6.13
C MET A 112 -14.69 -4.71 5.30
N GLY A 113 -14.90 -5.72 4.47
CA GLY A 113 -13.89 -6.25 3.58
C GLY A 113 -13.48 -5.23 2.52
N ILE A 114 -14.41 -4.42 2.01
CA ILE A 114 -14.15 -3.34 1.03
C ILE A 114 -13.61 -2.09 1.73
N MET A 115 -14.20 -1.71 2.86
CA MET A 115 -13.86 -0.48 3.58
C MET A 115 -12.44 -0.51 4.16
N MET A 116 -11.99 -1.65 4.69
CA MET A 116 -10.67 -1.74 5.32
C MET A 116 -9.54 -1.39 4.34
N PRO A 117 -9.42 -2.01 3.15
CA PRO A 117 -8.36 -1.65 2.21
C PRO A 117 -8.43 -0.20 1.73
N LEU A 118 -9.64 0.34 1.55
CA LEU A 118 -9.83 1.76 1.25
C LEU A 118 -9.27 2.65 2.37
N ILE A 119 -9.67 2.41 3.62
CA ILE A 119 -9.20 3.19 4.76
C ILE A 119 -7.69 3.08 4.92
N PHE A 120 -7.14 1.87 4.84
CA PHE A 120 -5.70 1.65 5.01
C PHE A 120 -4.90 2.34 3.90
N ASN A 121 -5.31 2.21 2.64
CA ASN A 121 -4.62 2.86 1.52
C ASN A 121 -4.82 4.37 1.48
N MET A 122 -5.99 4.90 1.84
CA MET A 122 -6.26 6.34 1.82
C MET A 122 -5.68 7.03 3.05
N VAL A 123 -6.08 6.59 4.24
CA VAL A 123 -5.77 7.25 5.51
C VAL A 123 -4.32 7.01 5.92
N VAL A 124 -3.85 5.76 5.86
CA VAL A 124 -2.51 5.43 6.36
C VAL A 124 -1.47 5.64 5.28
N TRP A 125 -1.55 4.88 4.19
CA TRP A 125 -0.50 4.87 3.17
C TRP A 125 -0.50 6.14 2.30
N GLY A 126 -1.66 6.52 1.78
CA GLY A 126 -1.83 7.68 0.91
C GLY A 126 -1.47 8.98 1.62
N SER A 127 -2.07 9.26 2.77
CA SER A 127 -1.73 10.43 3.59
C SER A 127 -0.23 10.48 3.95
N PHE A 128 0.38 9.34 4.29
CA PHE A 128 1.80 9.26 4.60
C PHE A 128 2.67 9.65 3.41
N ILE A 129 2.38 9.13 2.21
CA ILE A 129 3.13 9.50 1.00
C ILE A 129 2.96 10.98 0.69
N GLY A 130 1.73 11.49 0.76
CA GLY A 130 1.43 12.90 0.55
C GLY A 130 2.21 13.81 1.49
N TRP A 131 2.25 13.46 2.77
CA TRP A 131 3.04 14.13 3.79
C TRP A 131 4.56 14.05 3.50
N TYR A 132 5.08 12.84 3.30
CA TYR A 132 6.52 12.60 3.11
C TYR A 132 7.06 13.37 1.90
N MET A 133 6.35 13.27 0.77
CA MET A 133 6.70 13.97 -0.47
C MET A 133 6.59 15.49 -0.34
N SER A 134 5.61 16.00 0.43
CA SER A 134 5.48 17.44 0.70
C SER A 134 6.66 17.99 1.50
N ARG A 135 7.17 17.24 2.48
CA ARG A 135 8.33 17.62 3.30
C ARG A 135 9.60 17.67 2.46
N LYS A 136 9.83 16.65 1.62
CA LYS A 136 11.02 16.60 0.76
C LYS A 136 11.00 17.64 -0.35
N SER A 137 9.82 18.04 -0.83
CA SER A 137 9.69 19.12 -1.82
C SER A 137 10.03 20.50 -1.22
N LYS A 138 9.67 20.76 0.05
CA LYS A 138 9.96 22.05 0.73
C LYS A 138 11.45 22.26 1.01
N VAL A 139 12.20 21.19 1.28
CA VAL A 139 13.65 21.25 1.54
C VAL A 139 14.46 21.67 0.30
N VAL A 140 13.90 21.51 -0.91
CA VAL A 140 14.60 21.83 -2.17
C VAL A 140 14.47 23.32 -2.56
N VAL A 141 13.57 24.08 -1.93
CA VAL A 141 13.25 25.47 -2.32
C VAL A 141 13.81 26.51 -1.33
N SER A 142 14.46 26.09 -0.24
CA SER A 142 15.18 27.01 0.66
C SER A 142 16.59 27.29 0.11
N PHE A 143 16.71 28.32 -0.71
CA PHE A 143 17.95 29.03 -1.01
C PHE A 143 17.80 30.49 -0.57
#